data_AF-A0A4Q9V3B1-F1
#
_entry.id   AF-A0A4Q9V3B1-F1
#
_cell.length_a   1.000
_cell.length_b   1.000
_cell.length_c   1.000
_cell.angle_alpha   90.00
_cell.angle_beta   90.00
_cell.angle_gamma   90.00
#
_symmetry.space_group_name_H-M   'P 1'
#
loop_
_entity.id
_entity.type
_entity.pdbx_description
1 polymer ?
#
loop_
_entity_poly.entity_id
_entity_poly.type
_entity_poly.pdbx_seq_one_letter_code
_entity_poly.pdbx_strand_id
1 'polypeptide(L)'
;MKLKLLFIPLVLCLFSTQVFSQNLARAYYIKAKEAYASNQYTETLEFLDKAEKELGMTNPDILYLELMSRFEIDKRDKKIPELSEEFMRTASSSDDRTQQVGMVAVEHKELLEADREAEENAYKRAVNTKSLTALRSYLSGYPNTPRAKEIKIILENKEEKDFQNAKSVNNVKVFEEYHEDYPQGRYRDEVNDLLAEAREEELYTKAMKLNDIQIYNTYRIKYSTGKYIDEIEEARKKAIIDKANRQFENEEFGLAKNTYRQYKTDYPNGEQVDLANERLKDIDQEMKKEDRIASQTSSKYILGSYSSNEMFGLEFGRMSLRGVGTYFNLNANQNVGDISILSAVEKELVSEVSEEFEEAKIGANFGFTFKVIYPLWAYGGAGVVYTDYFIETDGEMMYYEVEGVENIQVYPELGLQVKLGNIAILKAGGAYIDGEFYAKAGFGFQTKIW
;
A
#
# COMPACT_ATOMS: atom_id res chain seq x y z
N MET A 1 -19.37 -113.08 -41.46
CA MET A 1 -20.71 -112.55 -41.10
C MET A 1 -20.74 -112.16 -39.61
N LYS A 2 -20.14 -111.02 -39.23
CA LYS A 2 -20.20 -110.43 -37.87
C LYS A 2 -19.90 -108.93 -37.95
N LEU A 3 -20.89 -108.10 -38.30
CA LEU A 3 -20.82 -106.64 -38.20
C LEU A 3 -22.23 -106.03 -38.24
N LYS A 4 -23.13 -106.49 -37.36
CA LYS A 4 -24.47 -105.91 -37.18
C LYS A 4 -24.94 -106.15 -35.74
N LEU A 5 -24.32 -105.52 -34.74
CA LEU A 5 -24.90 -105.44 -33.39
C LEU A 5 -24.22 -104.38 -32.48
N LEU A 6 -23.73 -103.27 -33.04
CA LEU A 6 -23.07 -102.19 -32.26
C LEU A 6 -23.57 -100.79 -32.64
N PHE A 7 -24.77 -100.69 -33.23
CA PHE A 7 -25.36 -99.42 -33.67
C PHE A 7 -26.56 -98.96 -32.83
N ILE A 8 -27.09 -99.80 -31.94
CA ILE A 8 -28.29 -99.48 -31.14
C ILE A 8 -27.98 -98.66 -29.86
N PRO A 9 -26.87 -98.89 -29.10
CA PRO A 9 -26.59 -98.06 -27.92
C PRO A 9 -26.05 -96.66 -28.25
N LEU A 10 -25.45 -96.46 -29.43
CA LEU A 10 -24.95 -95.14 -29.86
C LEU A 10 -26.10 -94.19 -30.22
N VAL A 11 -27.17 -94.71 -30.86
CA VAL A 11 -28.35 -93.92 -31.22
C VAL A 11 -29.17 -93.52 -29.98
N LEU A 12 -29.31 -94.41 -28.99
CA LEU A 12 -29.99 -94.09 -27.71
C LEU A 12 -29.22 -93.06 -26.86
N CYS A 13 -27.89 -93.04 -26.91
CA CYS A 13 -27.09 -92.03 -26.21
C CYS A 13 -27.25 -90.63 -26.83
N LEU A 14 -27.34 -90.53 -28.16
CA LEU A 14 -27.51 -89.26 -28.88
C LEU A 14 -28.91 -88.64 -28.69
N PHE A 15 -29.96 -89.45 -28.48
CA PHE A 15 -31.29 -88.93 -28.15
C PHE A 15 -31.36 -88.37 -26.71
N SER A 16 -30.59 -88.93 -25.77
CA SER A 16 -30.60 -88.48 -24.37
C SER A 16 -29.95 -87.10 -24.18
N THR A 17 -28.94 -86.74 -24.99
CA THR A 17 -28.26 -85.45 -24.91
C THR A 17 -29.10 -84.31 -25.49
N GLN A 18 -29.90 -84.57 -26.53
CA GLN A 18 -30.78 -83.56 -27.12
C GLN A 18 -31.92 -83.15 -26.17
N VAL A 19 -32.54 -84.11 -25.49
CA VAL A 19 -33.61 -83.83 -24.51
C VAL A 19 -33.07 -83.07 -23.30
N PHE A 20 -31.84 -83.37 -22.86
CA PHE A 20 -31.19 -82.65 -21.76
C PHE A 20 -30.89 -81.19 -22.12
N SER A 21 -30.33 -80.94 -23.32
CA SER A 21 -30.05 -79.59 -23.84
C SER A 21 -31.31 -78.72 -23.92
N GLN A 22 -32.42 -79.29 -24.42
CA GLN A 22 -33.70 -78.58 -24.50
C GLN A 22 -34.29 -78.22 -23.14
N ASN A 23 -34.19 -79.13 -22.15
CA ASN A 23 -34.65 -78.86 -20.79
C ASN A 23 -33.80 -77.79 -20.09
N LEU A 24 -32.49 -77.80 -20.32
CA LEU A 24 -31.57 -76.81 -19.74
C LEU A 24 -31.79 -75.43 -20.36
N ALA A 25 -31.92 -75.34 -21.68
CA ALA A 25 -32.27 -74.08 -22.36
C ALA A 25 -33.60 -73.51 -21.87
N ARG A 26 -34.62 -74.36 -21.68
CA ARG A 26 -35.91 -73.95 -21.11
C ARG A 26 -35.76 -73.41 -19.69
N ALA A 27 -34.92 -74.03 -18.86
CA ALA A 27 -34.64 -73.54 -17.52
C ALA A 27 -33.97 -72.15 -17.54
N TYR A 28 -33.00 -71.94 -18.44
CA TYR A 28 -32.39 -70.62 -18.63
C TYR A 28 -33.39 -69.58 -19.15
N TYR A 29 -34.25 -69.93 -20.10
CA TYR A 29 -35.29 -69.03 -20.59
C TYR A 29 -36.31 -68.65 -19.50
N ILE A 30 -36.71 -69.59 -18.63
CA ILE A 30 -37.57 -69.28 -17.47
C ILE A 30 -36.88 -68.27 -16.55
N LYS A 31 -35.60 -68.48 -16.22
CA LYS A 31 -34.82 -67.54 -15.42
C LYS A 31 -34.71 -66.17 -16.10
N ALA A 32 -34.53 -66.13 -17.42
CA ALA A 32 -34.55 -64.87 -18.18
C ALA A 32 -35.89 -64.15 -18.03
N LYS A 33 -37.03 -64.85 -18.11
CA LYS A 33 -38.35 -64.24 -17.89
C LYS A 33 -38.54 -63.73 -16.46
N GLU A 34 -38.07 -64.46 -15.46
CA GLU A 34 -38.11 -64.04 -14.06
C GLU A 34 -37.26 -62.79 -13.82
N ALA A 35 -36.05 -62.77 -14.39
CA ALA A 35 -35.15 -61.61 -14.36
C ALA A 35 -35.79 -60.40 -15.05
N TYR A 36 -36.40 -60.59 -16.23
CA TYR A 36 -37.08 -59.53 -16.98
C TYR A 36 -38.26 -58.96 -16.19
N ALA A 37 -39.10 -59.83 -15.61
CA ALA A 37 -40.22 -59.41 -14.77
C ALA A 37 -39.76 -58.67 -13.50
N SER A 38 -38.52 -58.89 -13.08
CA SER A 38 -37.86 -58.21 -11.96
C SER A 38 -37.07 -56.96 -12.40
N ASN A 39 -37.19 -56.52 -13.66
CA ASN A 39 -36.44 -55.42 -14.29
C ASN A 39 -34.90 -55.60 -14.29
N GLN A 40 -34.44 -56.84 -14.19
CA GLN A 40 -33.02 -57.19 -14.26
C GLN A 40 -32.63 -57.48 -15.72
N TYR A 41 -32.67 -56.45 -16.57
CA TYR A 41 -32.52 -56.61 -18.01
C TYR A 41 -31.14 -57.15 -18.43
N THR A 42 -30.05 -56.74 -17.76
CA THR A 42 -28.71 -57.28 -18.06
C THR A 42 -28.61 -58.77 -17.73
N GLU A 43 -29.15 -59.19 -16.59
CA GLU A 43 -29.21 -60.60 -16.18
C GLU A 43 -30.13 -61.42 -17.12
N THR A 44 -31.20 -60.79 -17.60
CA THR A 44 -32.06 -61.36 -18.65
C THR A 44 -31.24 -61.69 -19.90
N LEU A 45 -30.43 -60.73 -20.38
CA LEU A 45 -29.56 -60.96 -21.55
C LEU A 45 -28.55 -62.09 -21.33
N GLU A 46 -27.97 -62.20 -20.12
CA GLU A 46 -27.05 -63.29 -19.80
C GLU A 46 -27.73 -64.67 -19.79
N PHE A 47 -28.97 -64.76 -19.30
CA PHE A 47 -29.73 -66.01 -19.33
C PHE A 47 -30.22 -66.36 -20.73
N LEU A 48 -30.55 -65.37 -21.56
CA LEU A 48 -30.91 -65.59 -22.97
C LEU A 48 -29.74 -66.11 -23.79
N ASP A 49 -28.53 -65.56 -23.61
CA ASP A 49 -27.30 -66.05 -24.26
C ASP A 49 -27.03 -67.53 -23.90
N LYS A 50 -27.19 -67.89 -22.61
CA LYS A 50 -27.09 -69.29 -22.16
C LYS A 50 -28.18 -70.17 -22.78
N ALA A 51 -29.42 -69.68 -22.87
CA ALA A 51 -30.52 -70.43 -23.48
C ALA A 51 -30.28 -70.68 -24.97
N GLU A 52 -29.85 -69.66 -25.72
CA GLU A 52 -29.55 -69.76 -27.15
C GLU A 52 -28.38 -70.73 -27.42
N LYS A 53 -27.33 -70.67 -26.61
CA LYS A 53 -26.18 -71.59 -26.69
C LYS A 53 -26.58 -73.05 -26.49
N GLU A 54 -27.45 -73.33 -25.53
CA GLU A 54 -27.95 -74.70 -25.26
C GLU A 54 -28.97 -75.19 -26.31
N LEU A 55 -29.65 -74.29 -27.02
CA LEU A 55 -30.54 -74.63 -28.14
C LEU A 55 -29.78 -74.80 -29.47
N GLY A 56 -28.65 -74.10 -29.62
CA GLY A 56 -27.89 -74.03 -30.87
C GLY A 56 -28.57 -73.20 -31.97
N MET A 57 -29.70 -72.56 -31.65
CA MET A 57 -30.45 -71.67 -32.54
C MET A 57 -31.31 -70.71 -31.73
N THR A 58 -31.59 -69.54 -32.30
CA THR A 58 -32.56 -68.60 -31.74
C THR A 58 -34.00 -68.97 -32.11
N ASN A 59 -34.95 -68.38 -31.39
CA ASN A 59 -36.38 -68.52 -31.66
C ASN A 59 -37.12 -67.21 -31.30
N PRO A 60 -38.38 -67.03 -31.72
CA PRO A 60 -39.12 -65.78 -31.47
C PRO A 60 -39.23 -65.41 -29.98
N ASP A 61 -39.28 -66.39 -29.07
CA ASP A 61 -39.38 -66.17 -27.63
C ASP A 61 -38.12 -65.54 -27.03
N ILE A 62 -36.95 -66.00 -27.51
CA ILE A 62 -35.63 -65.47 -27.13
C ILE A 62 -35.44 -64.09 -27.76
N LEU A 63 -35.69 -63.95 -29.07
CA LEU A 63 -35.55 -62.68 -29.81
C LEU A 63 -36.40 -61.57 -29.22
N TYR A 64 -37.66 -61.86 -28.89
CA TYR A 64 -38.56 -60.90 -28.26
C TYR A 64 -38.00 -60.42 -26.91
N LEU A 65 -37.62 -61.35 -26.03
CA LEU A 65 -37.17 -60.97 -24.70
C LEU A 65 -35.81 -60.27 -24.73
N GLU A 66 -34.93 -60.63 -25.67
CA GLU A 66 -33.66 -59.95 -25.91
C GLU A 66 -33.90 -58.51 -26.39
N LEU A 67 -34.74 -58.34 -27.41
CA LEU A 67 -35.10 -57.03 -27.96
C LEU A 67 -35.65 -56.11 -26.88
N MET A 68 -36.63 -56.57 -26.11
CA MET A 68 -37.24 -55.79 -25.05
C MET A 68 -36.22 -55.41 -23.97
N SER A 69 -35.40 -56.37 -23.54
CA SER A 69 -34.37 -56.11 -22.51
C SER A 69 -33.33 -55.09 -22.99
N ARG A 70 -32.88 -55.20 -24.25
CA ARG A 70 -31.96 -54.22 -24.85
C ARG A 70 -32.58 -52.85 -24.95
N PHE A 71 -33.83 -52.77 -25.38
CA PHE A 71 -34.55 -51.50 -25.49
C PHE A 71 -34.70 -50.79 -24.14
N GLU A 72 -34.99 -51.53 -23.08
CA GLU A 72 -35.09 -50.96 -21.72
C GLU A 72 -33.72 -50.55 -21.14
N ILE A 73 -32.63 -51.23 -21.52
CA ILE A 73 -31.26 -50.84 -21.13
C ILE A 73 -30.82 -49.58 -21.88
N ASP A 74 -30.97 -49.61 -23.21
CA ASP A 74 -30.62 -48.52 -24.10
C ASP A 74 -31.57 -48.52 -25.29
N LYS A 75 -32.50 -47.55 -25.29
CA LYS A 75 -33.45 -47.35 -26.40
C LYS A 75 -32.75 -47.10 -27.75
N ARG A 76 -31.45 -46.81 -27.75
CA ARG A 76 -30.61 -46.57 -28.93
C ARG A 76 -29.66 -47.73 -29.24
N ASP A 77 -29.83 -48.89 -28.61
CA ASP A 77 -29.03 -50.08 -28.91
C ASP A 77 -29.10 -50.40 -30.42
N LYS A 78 -27.93 -50.48 -31.06
CA LYS A 78 -27.79 -50.70 -32.51
C LYS A 78 -28.33 -52.05 -32.95
N LYS A 79 -28.54 -53.00 -32.03
CA LYS A 79 -29.14 -54.31 -32.32
C LYS A 79 -30.67 -54.30 -32.41
N ILE A 80 -31.34 -53.25 -31.94
CA ILE A 80 -32.81 -53.18 -31.96
C ILE A 80 -33.40 -53.38 -33.36
N PRO A 81 -32.91 -52.73 -34.43
CA PRO A 81 -33.45 -52.95 -35.78
C PRO A 81 -33.28 -54.39 -36.28
N GLU A 82 -32.10 -54.98 -36.07
CA GLU A 82 -31.77 -56.35 -36.48
C GLU A 82 -32.66 -57.38 -35.75
N LEU A 83 -32.77 -57.26 -34.44
CA LEU A 83 -33.59 -58.14 -33.62
C LEU A 83 -35.08 -57.99 -33.92
N SER A 84 -35.54 -56.77 -34.19
CA SER A 84 -36.92 -56.52 -34.60
C SER A 84 -37.22 -57.18 -35.95
N GLU A 85 -36.36 -57.00 -36.95
CA GLU A 85 -36.52 -57.62 -38.27
C GLU A 85 -36.48 -59.15 -38.19
N GLU A 86 -35.54 -59.71 -37.42
CA GLU A 86 -35.42 -61.15 -37.25
C GLU A 86 -36.61 -61.77 -36.51
N PHE A 87 -37.12 -61.09 -35.47
CA PHE A 87 -38.35 -61.49 -34.80
C PHE A 87 -39.52 -61.52 -35.78
N MET A 88 -39.73 -60.45 -36.56
CA MET A 88 -40.84 -60.34 -37.51
C MET A 88 -40.76 -61.39 -38.64
N ARG A 89 -39.55 -61.83 -38.99
CA ARG A 89 -39.32 -62.90 -39.97
C ARG A 89 -39.62 -64.30 -39.42
N THR A 90 -39.32 -64.54 -38.15
CA THR A 90 -39.39 -65.88 -37.53
C THR A 90 -40.68 -66.13 -36.76
N ALA A 91 -41.34 -65.08 -36.28
CA ALA A 91 -42.61 -65.16 -35.59
C ALA A 91 -43.76 -65.57 -36.56
N SER A 92 -44.78 -66.22 -36.00
CA SER A 92 -46.01 -66.50 -36.73
C SER A 92 -46.75 -65.21 -37.02
N SER A 93 -47.48 -65.12 -38.14
CA SER A 93 -48.34 -63.97 -38.45
C SER A 93 -49.48 -63.74 -37.43
N SER A 94 -49.70 -64.70 -36.54
CA SER A 94 -50.67 -64.66 -35.43
C SER A 94 -50.03 -64.46 -34.06
N ASP A 95 -48.72 -64.18 -33.99
CA ASP A 95 -48.04 -63.91 -32.73
C ASP A 95 -48.44 -62.53 -32.19
N ASP A 96 -49.12 -62.50 -31.05
CA ASP A 96 -49.64 -61.27 -30.42
C ASP A 96 -48.53 -60.25 -30.09
N ARG A 97 -47.26 -60.67 -30.00
CA ARG A 97 -46.12 -59.77 -29.70
C ARG A 97 -45.65 -58.96 -30.89
N THR A 98 -46.06 -59.34 -32.11
CA THR A 98 -45.73 -58.64 -33.37
C THR A 98 -46.02 -57.14 -33.27
N GLN A 99 -47.15 -56.76 -32.65
CA GLN A 99 -47.52 -55.36 -32.46
C GLN A 99 -46.53 -54.62 -31.55
N GLN A 100 -46.14 -55.23 -30.43
CA GLN A 100 -45.22 -54.62 -29.47
C GLN A 100 -43.82 -54.46 -30.05
N VAL A 101 -43.32 -55.46 -30.76
CA VAL A 101 -42.04 -55.37 -31.49
C VAL A 101 -42.09 -54.26 -32.53
N GLY A 102 -43.21 -54.13 -33.26
CA GLY A 102 -43.44 -53.01 -34.16
C GLY A 102 -43.37 -51.65 -33.47
N MET A 103 -43.99 -51.50 -32.29
CA MET A 103 -43.93 -50.26 -31.50
C MET A 103 -42.51 -49.93 -31.04
N VAL A 104 -41.76 -50.92 -30.54
CA VAL A 104 -40.36 -50.74 -30.12
C VAL A 104 -39.47 -50.30 -31.30
N ALA A 105 -39.65 -50.92 -32.46
CA ALA A 105 -38.91 -50.55 -33.67
C ALA A 105 -39.24 -49.12 -34.14
N VAL A 106 -40.51 -48.71 -34.05
CA VAL A 106 -40.94 -47.34 -34.37
C VAL A 106 -40.36 -46.34 -33.36
N GLU A 107 -40.48 -46.60 -32.06
CA GLU A 107 -39.97 -45.72 -31.01
C GLU A 107 -38.44 -45.55 -31.12
N HIS A 108 -37.71 -46.64 -31.34
CA HIS A 108 -36.27 -46.58 -31.60
C HIS A 108 -35.93 -45.68 -32.79
N LYS A 109 -36.65 -45.85 -33.90
CA LYS A 109 -36.43 -45.04 -35.11
C LYS A 109 -36.74 -43.56 -34.88
N GLU A 110 -37.83 -43.25 -34.17
CA GLU A 110 -38.20 -41.87 -33.82
C GLU A 110 -37.13 -41.20 -32.95
N LEU A 111 -36.56 -41.94 -31.98
CA LEU A 111 -35.46 -41.44 -31.15
C LEU A 111 -34.20 -41.14 -31.96
N LEU A 112 -33.82 -42.03 -32.88
CA LEU A 112 -32.66 -41.81 -33.74
C LEU A 112 -32.86 -40.63 -34.70
N GLU A 113 -34.06 -40.45 -35.25
CA GLU A 113 -34.35 -39.29 -36.11
C GLU A 113 -34.36 -37.99 -35.28
N ALA A 114 -34.91 -38.00 -34.07
CA ALA A 114 -34.87 -36.85 -33.17
C ALA A 114 -33.43 -36.45 -32.81
N ASP A 115 -32.55 -37.41 -32.52
CA ASP A 115 -31.13 -37.15 -32.28
C ASP A 115 -30.44 -36.56 -33.51
N ARG A 116 -30.74 -37.08 -34.70
CA ARG A 116 -30.21 -36.59 -35.98
C ARG A 116 -30.69 -35.17 -36.28
N GLU A 117 -31.97 -34.87 -36.05
CA GLU A 117 -32.52 -33.52 -36.20
C GLU A 117 -31.90 -32.54 -35.20
N ALA A 118 -31.71 -32.97 -33.94
CA ALA A 118 -31.05 -32.17 -32.92
C ALA A 118 -29.59 -31.88 -33.29
N GLU A 119 -28.84 -32.86 -33.80
CA GLU A 119 -27.49 -32.66 -34.32
C GLU A 119 -27.49 -31.70 -35.51
N GLU A 120 -28.39 -31.89 -36.48
CA GLU A 120 -28.52 -31.05 -37.67
C GLU A 120 -28.79 -29.59 -37.31
N ASN A 121 -29.68 -29.34 -36.35
CA ASN A 121 -30.01 -28.00 -35.89
C ASN A 121 -28.83 -27.36 -35.14
N ALA A 122 -28.15 -28.13 -34.29
CA ALA A 122 -26.94 -27.66 -33.60
C ALA A 122 -25.81 -27.35 -34.59
N TYR A 123 -25.63 -28.19 -35.61
CA TYR A 123 -24.65 -28.03 -36.68
C TYR A 123 -24.92 -26.76 -37.49
N LYS A 124 -26.15 -26.58 -38.00
CA LYS A 124 -26.58 -25.38 -38.72
C LYS A 124 -26.33 -24.12 -37.90
N ARG A 125 -26.67 -24.15 -36.62
CA ARG A 125 -26.41 -23.02 -35.71
C ARG A 125 -24.92 -22.71 -35.62
N ALA A 126 -24.07 -23.71 -35.40
CA ALA A 126 -22.62 -23.55 -35.30
C ALA A 126 -22.00 -22.98 -36.59
N VAL A 127 -22.38 -23.50 -37.76
CA VAL A 127 -21.87 -23.04 -39.06
C VAL A 127 -22.36 -21.64 -39.43
N ASN A 128 -23.63 -21.33 -39.13
CA ASN A 128 -24.22 -20.03 -39.50
C ASN A 128 -23.73 -18.90 -38.61
N THR A 129 -23.65 -19.10 -37.28
CA THR A 129 -23.23 -18.04 -36.37
C THR A 129 -21.72 -17.93 -36.27
N LYS A 130 -20.99 -19.05 -36.40
CA LYS A 130 -19.54 -19.14 -36.17
C LYS A 130 -19.09 -18.54 -34.84
N SER A 131 -19.99 -18.46 -33.86
CA SER A 131 -19.68 -17.95 -32.52
C SER A 131 -19.03 -19.05 -31.69
N LEU A 132 -18.10 -18.68 -30.81
CA LEU A 132 -17.37 -19.63 -29.96
C LEU A 132 -18.33 -20.49 -29.13
N THR A 133 -19.37 -19.88 -28.56
CA THR A 133 -20.40 -20.59 -27.82
C THR A 133 -21.09 -21.65 -28.66
N ALA A 134 -21.46 -21.35 -29.91
CA ALA A 134 -22.17 -22.30 -30.77
C ALA A 134 -21.26 -23.45 -31.23
N LEU A 135 -20.01 -23.14 -31.62
CA LEU A 135 -19.02 -24.14 -32.01
C LEU A 135 -18.69 -25.09 -30.85
N ARG A 136 -18.45 -24.56 -29.65
CA ARG A 136 -18.17 -25.35 -28.44
C ARG A 136 -19.37 -26.18 -27.99
N SER A 137 -20.57 -25.60 -28.03
CA SER A 137 -21.79 -26.33 -27.68
C SER A 137 -21.99 -27.54 -28.58
N TYR A 138 -21.71 -27.39 -29.88
CA TYR A 138 -21.77 -28.50 -30.83
C TYR A 138 -20.73 -29.58 -30.52
N LEU A 139 -19.45 -29.21 -30.36
CA LEU A 139 -18.38 -30.17 -30.07
C LEU A 139 -18.57 -30.90 -28.74
N SER A 140 -19.19 -30.26 -27.76
CA SER A 140 -19.53 -30.89 -26.48
C SER A 140 -20.69 -31.88 -26.58
N GLY A 141 -21.71 -31.56 -27.39
CA GLY A 141 -22.88 -32.43 -27.56
C GLY A 141 -22.64 -33.60 -28.52
N TYR A 142 -21.79 -33.40 -29.53
CA TYR A 142 -21.61 -34.34 -30.64
C TYR A 142 -20.11 -34.57 -30.95
N PRO A 143 -19.27 -34.98 -29.99
CA PRO A 143 -17.81 -35.01 -30.15
C PRO A 143 -17.30 -36.04 -31.19
N ASN A 144 -18.07 -37.10 -31.44
CA ASN A 144 -17.64 -38.25 -32.24
C ASN A 144 -18.31 -38.33 -33.62
N THR A 145 -19.04 -37.29 -34.04
CA THR A 145 -19.72 -37.31 -35.35
C THR A 145 -18.76 -36.86 -36.46
N PRO A 146 -18.98 -37.27 -37.72
CA PRO A 146 -18.15 -36.81 -38.84
C PRO A 146 -18.08 -35.29 -38.96
N ARG A 147 -19.17 -34.59 -38.63
CA ARG A 147 -19.31 -33.13 -38.63
C ARG A 147 -18.54 -32.44 -37.51
N ALA A 148 -18.25 -33.13 -36.40
CA ALA A 148 -17.37 -32.62 -35.35
C ALA A 148 -16.00 -32.22 -35.90
N LYS A 149 -15.48 -32.96 -36.89
CA LYS A 149 -14.21 -32.63 -37.56
C LYS A 149 -14.28 -31.30 -38.30
N GLU A 150 -15.38 -31.04 -39.00
CA GLU A 150 -15.58 -29.77 -39.72
C GLU A 150 -15.73 -28.60 -38.74
N ILE A 151 -16.53 -28.75 -37.68
CA ILE A 151 -16.68 -27.73 -36.65
C ILE A 151 -15.36 -27.44 -35.94
N LYS A 152 -14.53 -28.46 -35.70
CA LYS A 152 -13.19 -28.30 -35.14
C LYS A 152 -12.29 -27.45 -36.06
N ILE A 153 -12.31 -27.69 -37.37
CA ILE A 153 -11.55 -26.87 -38.34
C ILE A 153 -12.04 -25.42 -38.35
N ILE A 154 -13.36 -25.18 -38.27
CA ILE A 154 -13.92 -23.82 -38.20
C ILE A 154 -13.44 -23.12 -36.93
N LEU A 155 -13.44 -23.81 -35.79
CA LEU A 155 -12.95 -23.27 -34.51
C LEU A 155 -11.47 -22.94 -34.58
N GLU A 156 -10.64 -23.84 -35.11
CA GLU A 156 -9.18 -23.63 -35.26
C GLU A 156 -8.86 -22.45 -36.19
N ASN A 157 -9.59 -22.30 -37.30
CA ASN A 157 -9.41 -21.15 -38.21
C ASN A 157 -9.84 -19.83 -37.57
N LYS A 158 -10.88 -19.86 -36.73
CA LYS A 158 -11.32 -18.68 -35.99
C LYS A 158 -10.29 -18.28 -34.93
N GLU A 159 -9.77 -19.25 -34.19
CA GLU A 159 -8.70 -19.03 -33.21
C GLU A 159 -7.46 -18.41 -33.86
N GLU A 160 -7.03 -18.94 -35.01
CA GLU A 160 -5.92 -18.36 -35.78
C GLU A 160 -6.14 -16.89 -36.11
N LYS A 161 -7.33 -16.56 -36.62
CA LYS A 161 -7.66 -15.19 -36.98
C LYS A 161 -7.66 -14.26 -35.76
N ASP A 162 -8.25 -14.71 -34.66
CA ASP A 162 -8.33 -13.93 -33.42
C ASP A 162 -6.94 -13.76 -32.80
N PHE A 163 -6.08 -14.77 -32.88
CA PHE A 163 -4.68 -14.70 -32.48
C PHE A 163 -3.88 -13.69 -33.31
N GLN A 164 -3.96 -13.76 -34.65
CA GLN A 164 -3.28 -12.79 -35.52
C GLN A 164 -3.76 -11.35 -35.29
N ASN A 165 -5.05 -11.18 -35.00
CA ASN A 165 -5.59 -9.88 -34.60
C ASN A 165 -5.00 -9.41 -33.27
N ALA A 166 -4.92 -10.29 -32.26
CA ALA A 166 -4.31 -9.96 -30.97
C ALA A 166 -2.85 -9.55 -31.12
N LYS A 167 -2.07 -10.31 -31.92
CA LYS A 167 -0.66 -10.00 -32.23
C LYS A 167 -0.49 -8.68 -32.96
N SER A 168 -1.41 -8.33 -33.86
CA SER A 168 -1.39 -7.06 -34.60
C SER A 168 -1.70 -5.86 -33.71
N VAL A 169 -2.66 -6.00 -32.79
CA VAL A 169 -3.06 -4.92 -31.87
C VAL A 169 -2.05 -4.77 -30.71
N ASN A 170 -1.45 -5.87 -30.27
CA ASN A 170 -0.37 -5.96 -29.30
C ASN A 170 -0.59 -5.16 -28.00
N ASN A 171 -1.69 -5.43 -27.29
CA ASN A 171 -1.94 -4.82 -25.99
C ASN A 171 -2.54 -5.82 -25.00
N VAL A 172 -2.44 -5.48 -23.71
CA VAL A 172 -2.87 -6.32 -22.58
C VAL A 172 -4.31 -6.79 -22.72
N LYS A 173 -5.23 -5.88 -23.05
CA LYS A 173 -6.66 -6.17 -23.12
C LYS A 173 -6.97 -7.23 -24.17
N VAL A 174 -6.42 -7.13 -25.39
CA VAL A 174 -6.74 -8.07 -26.47
C VAL A 174 -6.13 -9.45 -26.21
N PHE A 175 -4.97 -9.53 -25.56
CA PHE A 175 -4.41 -10.82 -25.13
C PHE A 175 -5.20 -11.46 -23.99
N GLU A 176 -5.72 -10.67 -23.04
CA GLU A 176 -6.62 -11.16 -21.99
C GLU A 176 -7.93 -11.70 -22.58
N GLU A 177 -8.56 -10.96 -23.51
CA GLU A 177 -9.74 -11.41 -24.24
C GLU A 177 -9.48 -12.72 -24.98
N TYR A 178 -8.32 -12.86 -25.66
CA TYR A 178 -7.93 -14.12 -26.29
C TYR A 178 -7.80 -15.26 -25.27
N HIS A 179 -7.21 -15.02 -24.10
CA HIS A 179 -7.03 -16.04 -23.07
C HIS A 179 -8.38 -16.54 -22.51
N GLU A 180 -9.34 -15.64 -22.32
CA GLU A 180 -10.71 -15.97 -21.93
C GLU A 180 -11.44 -16.74 -23.03
N ASP A 181 -11.31 -16.29 -24.27
CA ASP A 181 -11.93 -16.93 -25.43
C ASP A 181 -11.32 -18.28 -25.75
N TYR A 182 -10.03 -18.53 -25.48
CA TYR A 182 -9.28 -19.74 -25.83
C TYR A 182 -8.38 -20.26 -24.67
N PRO A 183 -8.94 -20.71 -23.54
CA PRO A 183 -8.17 -21.06 -22.34
C PRO A 183 -7.25 -22.29 -22.52
N GLN A 184 -7.54 -23.13 -23.51
CA GLN A 184 -6.70 -24.26 -23.92
C GLN A 184 -6.33 -24.16 -25.42
N GLY A 185 -6.26 -22.92 -25.93
CA GLY A 185 -5.91 -22.64 -27.32
C GLY A 185 -4.50 -23.10 -27.67
N ARG A 186 -4.26 -23.34 -28.97
CA ARG A 186 -2.96 -23.74 -29.50
C ARG A 186 -1.90 -22.64 -29.38
N TYR A 187 -2.32 -21.37 -29.26
CA TYR A 187 -1.42 -20.23 -29.06
C TYR A 187 -1.31 -19.78 -27.60
N ARG A 188 -1.81 -20.57 -26.64
CA ARG A 188 -1.84 -20.18 -25.23
C ARG A 188 -0.49 -19.71 -24.71
N ASP A 189 0.58 -20.46 -24.98
CA ASP A 189 1.90 -20.15 -24.44
C ASP A 189 2.47 -18.88 -25.09
N GLU A 190 2.39 -18.76 -26.42
CA GLU A 190 2.82 -17.53 -27.14
C GLU A 190 2.03 -16.29 -26.69
N VAL A 191 0.72 -16.42 -26.45
CA VAL A 191 -0.09 -15.32 -25.93
C VAL A 191 0.28 -14.97 -24.48
N ASN A 192 0.65 -15.93 -23.65
CA ASN A 192 1.10 -15.63 -22.29
C ASN A 192 2.41 -14.84 -22.30
N ASP A 193 3.34 -15.20 -23.18
CA ASP A 193 4.60 -14.49 -23.36
C ASP A 193 4.35 -13.06 -23.86
N LEU A 194 3.54 -12.90 -24.92
CA LEU A 194 3.15 -11.58 -25.46
C LEU A 194 2.39 -10.72 -24.44
N LEU A 195 1.51 -11.34 -23.64
CA LEU A 195 0.80 -10.66 -22.56
C LEU A 195 1.75 -10.17 -21.46
N ALA A 196 2.76 -10.97 -21.10
CA ALA A 196 3.78 -10.56 -20.14
C ALA A 196 4.59 -9.37 -20.67
N GLU A 197 5.02 -9.42 -21.93
CA GLU A 197 5.71 -8.31 -22.61
C GLU A 197 4.85 -7.04 -22.64
N ALA A 198 3.59 -7.14 -23.07
CA ALA A 198 2.67 -6.01 -23.15
C ALA A 198 2.40 -5.37 -21.76
N ARG A 199 2.27 -6.19 -20.71
CA ARG A 199 2.10 -5.71 -19.32
C ARG A 199 3.35 -5.03 -18.78
N GLU A 200 4.52 -5.44 -19.21
CA GLU A 200 5.77 -4.77 -18.87
C GLU A 200 5.86 -3.42 -19.58
N GLU A 201 5.61 -3.39 -20.89
CA GLU A 201 5.65 -2.17 -21.71
C GLU A 201 4.64 -1.12 -21.24
N GLU A 202 3.43 -1.53 -20.86
CA GLU A 202 2.42 -0.62 -20.30
C GLU A 202 2.89 0.02 -18.98
N LEU A 203 3.47 -0.79 -18.06
CA LEU A 203 3.97 -0.28 -16.79
C LEU A 203 5.19 0.63 -17.00
N TYR A 204 6.10 0.26 -17.90
CA TYR A 204 7.23 1.09 -18.31
C TYR A 204 6.75 2.45 -18.84
N THR A 205 5.84 2.43 -19.82
CA THR A 205 5.28 3.64 -20.42
C THR A 205 4.62 4.54 -19.38
N LYS A 206 3.87 3.94 -18.45
CA LYS A 206 3.25 4.66 -17.33
C LYS A 206 4.31 5.28 -16.41
N ALA A 207 5.37 4.55 -16.07
CA ALA A 207 6.45 5.02 -15.22
C ALA A 207 7.17 6.22 -15.85
N MET A 208 7.53 6.12 -17.14
CA MET A 208 8.22 7.19 -17.85
C MET A 208 7.34 8.43 -18.06
N LYS A 209 6.04 8.24 -18.30
CA LYS A 209 5.09 9.36 -18.48
C LYS A 209 4.84 10.14 -17.19
N LEU A 210 4.69 9.44 -16.07
CA LEU A 210 4.34 10.06 -14.79
C LEU A 210 5.56 10.53 -14.00
N ASN A 211 6.75 9.99 -14.31
CA ASN A 211 8.03 10.32 -13.66
C ASN A 211 7.95 10.27 -12.12
N ASP A 212 7.34 9.20 -11.61
CA ASP A 212 7.06 9.01 -10.19
C ASP A 212 7.91 7.89 -9.59
N ILE A 213 8.58 8.20 -8.46
CA ILE A 213 9.51 7.29 -7.77
C ILE A 213 8.82 6.00 -7.31
N GLN A 214 7.55 6.05 -6.88
CA GLN A 214 6.81 4.85 -6.46
C GLN A 214 6.47 3.95 -7.65
N ILE A 215 6.17 4.53 -8.80
CA ILE A 215 5.92 3.74 -10.02
C ILE A 215 7.22 3.07 -10.51
N TYR A 216 8.35 3.78 -10.46
CA TYR A 216 9.66 3.17 -10.75
C TYR A 216 9.99 2.02 -9.80
N ASN A 217 9.75 2.18 -8.49
CA ASN A 217 9.92 1.10 -7.53
C ASN A 217 9.00 -0.10 -7.82
N THR A 218 7.75 0.16 -8.21
CA THR A 218 6.80 -0.89 -8.58
C THR A 218 7.31 -1.68 -9.80
N TYR A 219 7.83 -0.98 -10.82
CA TYR A 219 8.43 -1.63 -11.97
C TYR A 219 9.65 -2.47 -11.56
N ARG A 220 10.60 -1.95 -10.77
CA ARG A 220 11.79 -2.69 -10.31
C ARG A 220 11.42 -3.98 -9.57
N ILE A 221 10.41 -3.93 -8.71
CA ILE A 221 9.96 -5.10 -7.94
C ILE A 221 9.32 -6.14 -8.87
N LYS A 222 8.49 -5.71 -9.82
CA LYS A 222 7.73 -6.62 -10.69
C LYS A 222 8.58 -7.20 -11.83
N TYR A 223 9.53 -6.43 -12.35
CA TYR A 223 10.34 -6.75 -13.52
C TYR A 223 11.83 -6.49 -13.24
N SER A 224 12.38 -7.16 -12.22
CA SER A 224 13.78 -6.97 -11.79
C SER A 224 14.83 -7.34 -12.84
N THR A 225 14.45 -8.12 -13.85
CA THR A 225 15.25 -8.47 -15.03
C THR A 225 14.51 -8.11 -16.32
N GLY A 226 13.60 -7.12 -16.23
CA GLY A 226 12.79 -6.67 -17.36
C GLY A 226 13.63 -6.00 -18.43
N LYS A 227 13.08 -5.91 -19.64
CA LYS A 227 13.68 -5.28 -20.82
C LYS A 227 14.07 -3.82 -20.57
N TYR A 228 13.30 -3.10 -19.76
CA TYR A 228 13.48 -1.66 -19.52
C TYR A 228 14.09 -1.34 -18.15
N ILE A 229 14.68 -2.32 -17.45
CA ILE A 229 15.15 -2.12 -16.07
C ILE A 229 16.24 -1.06 -15.94
N ASP A 230 17.20 -1.04 -16.86
CA ASP A 230 18.31 -0.07 -16.83
C ASP A 230 17.80 1.36 -17.02
N GLU A 231 16.88 1.57 -17.96
CA GLU A 231 16.27 2.87 -18.24
C GLU A 231 15.41 3.36 -17.07
N ILE A 232 14.69 2.44 -16.41
CA ILE A 232 13.90 2.72 -15.22
C ILE A 232 14.78 3.11 -14.04
N GLU A 233 15.90 2.41 -13.85
CA GLU A 233 16.83 2.72 -12.77
C GLU A 233 17.51 4.08 -12.98
N GLU A 234 17.90 4.40 -14.21
CA GLU A 234 18.44 5.72 -14.55
C GLU A 234 17.40 6.84 -14.36
N ALA A 235 16.16 6.63 -14.82
CA ALA A 235 15.08 7.61 -14.65
C ALA A 235 14.73 7.81 -13.16
N ARG A 236 14.69 6.73 -12.37
CA ARG A 236 14.46 6.78 -10.93
C ARG A 236 15.56 7.53 -10.20
N LYS A 237 16.82 7.25 -10.53
CA LYS A 237 18.00 7.93 -9.97
C LYS A 237 17.89 9.44 -10.17
N LYS A 238 17.53 9.86 -11.38
CA LYS A 238 17.29 11.27 -11.71
C LYS A 238 16.08 11.87 -10.97
N ALA A 239 14.96 11.15 -10.90
CA ALA A 239 13.76 11.62 -10.22
C ALA A 239 13.99 11.86 -8.72
N ILE A 240 14.77 11.00 -8.05
CA ILE A 240 15.12 11.15 -6.64
C ILE A 240 15.97 12.41 -6.41
N ILE A 241 17.02 12.63 -7.22
CA ILE A 241 17.89 13.80 -7.05
C ILE A 241 17.13 15.11 -7.37
N ASP A 242 16.31 15.12 -8.43
CA ASP A 242 15.48 16.28 -8.78
C ASP A 242 14.48 16.62 -7.67
N LYS A 243 13.89 15.60 -7.03
CA LYS A 243 13.01 15.80 -5.88
C LYS A 243 13.75 16.38 -4.68
N ALA A 244 14.95 15.88 -4.38
CA ALA A 244 15.78 16.38 -3.28
C ALA A 244 16.20 17.85 -3.51
N ASN A 245 16.58 18.20 -4.74
CA ASN A 245 16.92 19.56 -5.15
C ASN A 245 15.73 20.51 -4.96
N ARG A 246 14.52 20.14 -5.45
CA ARG A 246 13.32 20.97 -5.26
C ARG A 246 12.96 21.19 -3.78
N GLN A 247 13.07 20.15 -2.95
CA GLN A 247 12.83 20.27 -1.52
C GLN A 247 13.85 21.20 -0.85
N PHE A 248 15.10 21.15 -1.29
CA PHE A 248 16.15 22.05 -0.80
C PHE A 248 15.88 23.50 -1.21
N GLU A 249 15.51 23.75 -2.48
CA GLU A 249 15.15 25.06 -3.01
C GLU A 249 13.92 25.67 -2.31
N ASN A 250 12.97 24.84 -1.89
CA ASN A 250 11.78 25.25 -1.14
C ASN A 250 12.02 25.40 0.39
N GLU A 251 13.27 25.35 0.86
CA GLU A 251 13.64 25.41 2.28
C GLU A 251 13.02 24.29 3.14
N GLU A 252 12.59 23.18 2.53
CA GLU A 252 12.06 21.99 3.22
C GLU A 252 13.22 21.09 3.70
N PHE A 253 14.16 21.65 4.46
CA PHE A 253 15.46 21.04 4.78
C PHE A 253 15.36 19.63 5.38
N GLY A 254 14.37 19.39 6.25
CA GLY A 254 14.14 18.07 6.84
C GLY A 254 13.77 17.01 5.78
N LEU A 255 12.94 17.37 4.81
CA LEU A 255 12.54 16.47 3.72
C LEU A 255 13.69 16.29 2.72
N ALA A 256 14.34 17.37 2.31
CA ALA A 256 15.49 17.34 1.43
C ALA A 256 16.60 16.43 1.98
N LYS A 257 16.91 16.55 3.28
CA LYS A 257 17.89 15.71 3.99
C LYS A 257 17.60 14.22 3.84
N ASN A 258 16.34 13.84 4.03
CA ASN A 258 15.91 12.45 3.95
C ASN A 258 16.01 11.95 2.50
N THR A 259 15.61 12.75 1.52
CA THR A 259 15.67 12.36 0.10
C THR A 259 17.11 12.26 -0.42
N TYR A 260 18.03 13.15 -0.05
CA TYR A 260 19.46 13.00 -0.39
C TYR A 260 20.10 11.78 0.27
N ARG A 261 19.73 11.47 1.52
CA ARG A 261 20.18 10.24 2.19
C ARG A 261 19.66 8.98 1.49
N GLN A 262 18.40 9.01 1.04
CA GLN A 262 17.85 7.95 0.21
C GLN A 262 18.66 7.78 -1.07
N TYR A 263 18.94 8.86 -1.81
CA TYR A 263 19.76 8.82 -3.03
C TYR A 263 21.11 8.13 -2.78
N LYS A 264 21.83 8.54 -1.73
CA LYS A 264 23.13 7.96 -1.38
C LYS A 264 23.06 6.49 -0.99
N THR A 265 21.97 6.08 -0.34
CA THR A 265 21.76 4.69 0.08
C THR A 265 21.47 3.81 -1.13
N ASP A 266 20.59 4.30 -2.01
CA ASP A 266 20.16 3.59 -3.21
C ASP A 266 21.27 3.56 -4.29
N TYR A 267 22.09 4.61 -4.36
CA TYR A 267 23.13 4.82 -5.38
C TYR A 267 24.45 5.29 -4.75
N PRO A 268 25.16 4.43 -3.99
CA PRO A 268 26.38 4.83 -3.26
C PRO A 268 27.53 5.28 -4.17
N ASN A 269 27.54 4.84 -5.43
CA ASN A 269 28.51 5.24 -6.46
C ASN A 269 27.85 6.08 -7.57
N GLY A 270 26.71 6.73 -7.28
CA GLY A 270 26.01 7.57 -8.24
C GLY A 270 26.79 8.84 -8.58
N GLU A 271 26.62 9.35 -9.80
CA GLU A 271 27.32 10.55 -10.29
C GLU A 271 27.03 11.82 -9.46
N GLN A 272 25.89 11.87 -8.75
CA GLN A 272 25.49 13.02 -7.91
C GLN A 272 25.77 12.81 -6.42
N VAL A 273 26.56 11.80 -6.02
CA VAL A 273 26.85 11.54 -4.60
C VAL A 273 27.62 12.70 -3.97
N ASP A 274 28.55 13.32 -4.69
CA ASP A 274 29.32 14.46 -4.20
C ASP A 274 28.43 15.69 -3.99
N LEU A 275 27.55 15.99 -4.96
CA LEU A 275 26.53 17.02 -4.81
C LEU A 275 25.63 16.74 -3.60
N ALA A 276 25.17 15.50 -3.42
CA ALA A 276 24.34 15.14 -2.27
C ALA A 276 25.08 15.32 -0.94
N ASN A 277 26.38 15.03 -0.88
CA ASN A 277 27.21 15.27 0.31
C ASN A 277 27.35 16.76 0.63
N GLU A 278 27.59 17.58 -0.39
CA GLU A 278 27.67 19.04 -0.25
C GLU A 278 26.33 19.60 0.26
N ARG A 279 25.22 19.24 -0.37
CA ARG A 279 23.89 19.68 0.03
C ARG A 279 23.51 19.23 1.44
N LEU A 280 23.87 18.01 1.84
CA LEU A 280 23.65 17.55 3.21
C LEU A 280 24.41 18.40 4.25
N LYS A 281 25.62 18.85 3.91
CA LYS A 281 26.40 19.76 4.77
C LYS A 281 25.74 21.13 4.88
N ASP A 282 25.27 21.69 3.76
CA ASP A 282 24.55 22.98 3.74
C ASP A 282 23.27 22.90 4.57
N ILE A 283 22.47 21.84 4.38
CA ILE A 283 21.27 21.54 5.17
C ILE A 283 21.60 21.51 6.67
N ASP A 284 22.66 20.79 7.06
CA ASP A 284 23.06 20.70 8.47
C ASP A 284 23.47 22.05 9.06
N GLN A 285 24.02 22.96 8.25
CA GLN A 285 24.34 24.33 8.69
C GLN A 285 23.09 25.19 8.86
N GLU A 286 22.15 25.14 7.91
CA GLU A 286 20.90 25.91 7.99
C GLU A 286 20.01 25.40 9.13
N MET A 287 19.86 24.09 9.30
CA MET A 287 19.13 23.53 10.45
C MET A 287 19.76 23.95 11.79
N LYS A 288 21.09 23.97 11.91
CA LYS A 288 21.77 24.48 13.13
C LYS A 288 21.52 25.97 13.36
N LYS A 289 21.42 26.75 12.30
CA LYS A 289 21.10 28.18 12.37
C LYS A 289 19.65 28.40 12.80
N GLU A 290 18.71 27.63 12.28
CA GLU A 290 17.31 27.60 12.72
C GLU A 290 17.21 27.20 14.20
N ASP A 291 17.87 26.12 14.61
CA ASP A 291 17.92 25.67 16.00
C ASP A 291 18.51 26.76 16.90
N ARG A 292 19.58 27.43 16.46
CA ARG A 292 20.19 28.55 17.19
C ARG A 292 19.19 29.70 17.33
N ILE A 293 18.46 30.06 16.28
CA ILE A 293 17.43 31.12 16.32
C ILE A 293 16.27 30.72 17.23
N ALA A 294 15.78 29.48 17.12
CA ALA A 294 14.70 28.93 17.93
C ALA A 294 15.08 28.83 19.42
N SER A 295 16.36 28.56 19.71
CA SER A 295 16.90 28.53 21.08
C SER A 295 17.08 29.92 21.70
N GLN A 296 17.00 31.01 20.91
CA GLN A 296 17.03 32.35 21.48
C GLN A 296 15.80 32.53 22.36
N THR A 297 16.01 32.89 23.62
CA THR A 297 14.93 33.16 24.58
C THR A 297 14.94 34.60 25.08
N SER A 298 13.74 35.18 25.20
CA SER A 298 13.53 36.34 26.07
C SER A 298 13.99 35.96 27.47
N SER A 299 14.63 36.91 28.15
CA SER A 299 15.37 36.62 29.37
C SER A 299 14.96 37.57 30.46
N LYS A 300 14.98 37.03 31.66
CA LYS A 300 14.62 37.66 32.90
C LYS A 300 15.90 37.61 33.74
N TYR A 301 16.28 38.69 34.41
CA TYR A 301 17.62 38.78 34.98
C TYR A 301 17.69 39.56 36.29
N ILE A 302 18.72 39.22 37.05
CA ILE A 302 19.19 39.95 38.22
C ILE A 302 20.67 40.27 37.98
N LEU A 303 21.06 41.52 38.16
CA LEU A 303 22.41 42.00 37.85
C LEU A 303 22.93 42.92 38.95
N GLY A 304 24.17 42.71 39.36
CA GLY A 304 24.91 43.69 40.16
C GLY A 304 25.43 44.78 39.24
N SER A 305 25.17 46.05 39.57
CA SER A 305 25.68 47.21 38.82
C SER A 305 26.61 48.04 39.67
N TYR A 306 27.61 48.64 39.03
CA TYR A 306 28.54 49.61 39.60
C TYR A 306 28.60 50.85 38.70
N SER A 307 28.76 52.01 39.30
CA SER A 307 28.89 53.30 38.60
C SER A 307 30.13 54.03 39.10
N SER A 308 30.77 54.84 38.26
CA SER A 308 32.02 55.54 38.61
C SER A 308 31.85 56.63 39.67
N ASN A 309 30.61 56.95 40.06
CA ASN A 309 30.28 57.75 41.25
C ASN A 309 30.11 56.89 42.52
N GLU A 310 30.78 55.74 42.58
CA GLU A 310 30.83 54.83 43.73
C GLU A 310 29.49 54.20 44.15
N MET A 311 28.45 54.33 43.31
CA MET A 311 27.18 53.64 43.54
C MET A 311 27.26 52.19 43.06
N PHE A 312 26.89 51.24 43.92
CA PHE A 312 26.64 49.84 43.58
C PHE A 312 25.16 49.50 43.79
N GLY A 313 24.64 48.52 43.05
CA GLY A 313 23.19 48.25 43.08
C GLY A 313 22.78 46.91 42.52
N LEU A 314 21.49 46.60 42.68
CA LEU A 314 20.84 45.43 42.11
C LEU A 314 19.80 45.87 41.08
N GLU A 315 19.94 45.32 39.88
CA GLU A 315 19.05 45.53 38.75
C GLU A 315 18.24 44.27 38.48
N PHE A 316 16.93 44.45 38.34
CA PHE A 316 15.98 43.43 37.97
C PHE A 316 15.37 43.81 36.63
N GLY A 317 15.46 42.94 35.64
CA GLY A 317 14.96 43.29 34.31
C GLY A 317 14.56 42.12 33.45
N ARG A 318 13.95 42.46 32.32
CA ARG A 318 13.56 41.55 31.26
C ARG A 318 14.09 42.09 29.94
N MET A 319 14.85 41.26 29.22
CA MET A 319 15.20 41.46 27.81
C MET A 319 14.18 40.71 26.95
N SER A 320 13.48 41.42 26.06
CA SER A 320 12.56 40.80 25.11
C SER A 320 13.25 40.53 23.78
N LEU A 321 12.97 39.37 23.17
CA LEU A 321 13.34 39.08 21.78
C LEU A 321 12.37 39.65 20.75
N ARG A 322 11.09 39.77 21.14
CA ARG A 322 10.00 40.27 20.31
C ARG A 322 9.33 41.39 21.11
N GLY A 323 9.85 42.61 20.94
CA GLY A 323 9.33 43.82 21.58
C GLY A 323 10.29 44.45 22.59
N VAL A 324 9.72 45.27 23.46
CA VAL A 324 10.45 46.09 24.44
C VAL A 324 10.55 45.33 25.77
N GLY A 325 11.74 45.30 26.34
CA GLY A 325 11.98 44.84 27.70
C GLY A 325 12.00 46.00 28.68
N THR A 326 11.99 45.71 29.98
CA THR A 326 12.02 46.72 31.05
C THR A 326 13.05 46.34 32.09
N TYR A 327 13.57 47.32 32.82
CA TYR A 327 14.42 47.08 33.98
C TYR A 327 14.15 48.10 35.09
N PHE A 328 14.49 47.70 36.30
CA PHE A 328 14.46 48.52 37.50
C PHE A 328 15.74 48.27 38.29
N ASN A 329 16.43 49.32 38.70
CA ASN A 329 17.67 49.22 39.48
C ASN A 329 17.53 50.03 40.76
N LEU A 330 17.97 49.43 41.87
CA LEU A 330 18.20 50.10 43.13
C LEU A 330 19.69 50.16 43.39
N ASN A 331 20.23 51.36 43.53
CA ASN A 331 21.64 51.58 43.77
C ASN A 331 21.88 52.49 44.98
N ALA A 332 23.03 52.30 45.59
CA ALA A 332 23.45 52.99 46.79
C ALA A 332 24.96 53.03 46.83
N ASN A 333 25.56 54.02 47.49
CA ASN A 333 26.98 53.98 47.80
C ASN A 333 27.23 53.30 49.15
N GLN A 334 28.49 53.23 49.57
CA GLN A 334 28.88 52.55 50.81
C GLN A 334 28.31 53.21 52.08
N ASN A 335 28.03 54.52 52.02
CA ASN A 335 27.54 55.33 53.14
C ASN A 335 26.00 55.37 53.24
N VAL A 336 25.28 54.51 52.51
CA VAL A 336 23.81 54.51 52.49
C VAL A 336 23.17 54.20 53.86
N GLY A 337 23.90 53.51 54.74
CA GLY A 337 23.44 53.22 56.10
C GLY A 337 23.22 54.48 56.93
N ASP A 338 23.90 55.56 56.55
CA ASP A 338 23.91 56.83 57.24
C ASP A 338 22.89 57.82 56.67
N ILE A 339 21.98 57.41 55.79
CA ILE A 339 20.98 58.30 55.22
C ILE A 339 19.94 58.74 56.27
N SER A 340 19.72 60.06 56.37
CA SER A 340 18.83 60.66 57.38
C SER A 340 17.34 60.59 57.06
N ILE A 341 16.92 60.12 55.87
CA ILE A 341 15.53 60.18 55.36
C ILE A 341 14.47 59.67 56.37
N LEU A 342 14.81 58.72 57.24
CA LEU A 342 13.88 58.11 58.20
C LEU A 342 13.93 58.74 59.60
N SER A 343 14.90 59.60 59.87
CA SER A 343 15.11 60.24 61.16
C SER A 343 14.90 61.74 61.01
N ALA A 344 14.05 62.34 61.85
CA ALA A 344 13.81 63.79 61.87
C ALA A 344 15.02 64.53 62.45
N VAL A 345 16.18 64.40 61.80
CA VAL A 345 17.44 65.04 62.18
C VAL A 345 17.45 66.45 61.58
N GLU A 346 17.81 67.42 62.40
CA GLU A 346 17.98 68.82 61.99
C GLU A 346 19.22 68.92 61.10
N LYS A 347 19.07 69.50 59.90
CA LYS A 347 20.17 69.68 58.95
C LYS A 347 20.70 71.10 59.03
N GLU A 348 22.02 71.25 59.10
CA GLU A 348 22.66 72.57 59.06
C GLU A 348 22.86 73.03 57.61
N LEU A 349 22.53 74.29 57.31
CA LEU A 349 22.75 74.87 55.98
C LEU A 349 24.20 75.32 55.84
N VAL A 350 24.90 74.84 54.82
CA VAL A 350 26.28 75.22 54.49
C VAL A 350 26.38 75.74 53.06
N SER A 351 27.23 76.73 52.82
CA SER A 351 27.33 77.38 51.52
C SER A 351 28.22 76.65 50.51
N GLU A 352 29.18 75.84 50.98
CA GLU A 352 30.13 75.10 50.13
C GLU A 352 30.43 73.72 50.72
N VAL A 353 30.58 72.71 49.85
CA VAL A 353 31.02 71.36 50.23
C VAL A 353 32.53 71.38 50.47
N SER A 354 32.95 71.11 51.70
CA SER A 354 34.36 70.90 52.04
C SER A 354 34.82 69.46 51.71
N GLU A 355 36.13 69.21 51.66
CA GLU A 355 36.67 67.85 51.48
C GLU A 355 36.35 66.91 52.66
N GLU A 356 35.88 67.44 53.79
CA GLU A 356 35.53 66.67 54.99
C GLU A 356 34.12 66.08 54.91
N PHE A 357 33.30 66.50 53.95
CA PHE A 357 31.96 65.95 53.78
C PHE A 357 32.00 64.58 53.15
N GLU A 358 31.27 63.66 53.75
CA GLU A 358 30.92 62.40 53.13
C GLU A 358 29.54 62.48 52.49
N GLU A 359 29.37 61.74 51.40
CA GLU A 359 28.11 61.68 50.67
C GLU A 359 27.43 60.34 50.94
N ALA A 360 26.15 60.35 51.30
CA ALA A 360 25.30 59.18 51.35
C ALA A 360 24.30 59.23 50.17
N LYS A 361 24.38 58.26 49.26
CA LYS A 361 23.58 58.24 48.03
C LYS A 361 22.67 57.03 47.98
N ILE A 362 21.39 57.25 47.66
CA ILE A 362 20.44 56.19 47.29
C ILE A 362 19.72 56.59 46.01
N GLY A 363 19.61 55.67 45.06
CA GLY A 363 18.96 55.92 43.79
C GLY A 363 18.07 54.76 43.33
N ALA A 364 17.09 55.14 42.53
CA ALA A 364 16.24 54.21 41.82
C ALA A 364 16.16 54.64 40.35
N ASN A 365 16.33 53.71 39.42
CA ASN A 365 16.09 53.97 38.00
C ASN A 365 15.18 52.92 37.38
N PHE A 366 14.45 53.36 36.37
CA PHE A 366 13.57 52.52 35.57
C PHE A 366 13.82 52.82 34.09
N GLY A 367 13.81 51.79 33.28
CA GLY A 367 13.99 51.97 31.85
C GLY A 367 13.57 50.80 31.00
N PHE A 368 13.92 50.91 29.73
CA PHE A 368 13.56 49.96 28.69
C PHE A 368 14.80 49.35 28.07
N THR A 369 14.66 48.11 27.58
CA THR A 369 15.69 47.42 26.80
C THR A 369 15.14 47.08 25.41
N PHE A 370 15.98 47.21 24.40
CA PHE A 370 15.63 47.00 22.99
C PHE A 370 16.67 46.07 22.35
N LYS A 371 16.21 45.04 21.64
CA LYS A 371 17.11 44.14 20.91
C LYS A 371 17.73 44.91 19.74
N VAL A 372 19.06 44.96 19.69
CA VAL A 372 19.80 45.50 18.54
C VAL A 372 20.05 44.36 17.56
N ILE A 373 20.79 43.35 18.01
CA ILE A 373 21.09 42.11 17.28
C ILE A 373 21.35 41.05 18.35
N TYR A 374 20.98 39.78 18.20
CA TYR A 374 21.32 38.80 19.25
C TYR A 374 22.85 38.54 19.26
N PRO A 375 23.56 38.60 20.40
CA PRO A 375 23.07 38.71 21.79
C PRO A 375 23.28 40.10 22.45
N LEU A 376 23.10 41.19 21.71
CA LEU A 376 23.24 42.59 22.10
C LEU A 376 21.87 43.32 22.19
N TRP A 377 21.66 44.02 23.30
CA TRP A 377 20.54 44.90 23.57
C TRP A 377 21.06 46.31 23.87
N ALA A 378 20.29 47.32 23.50
CA ALA A 378 20.46 48.68 23.99
C ALA A 378 19.52 48.90 25.17
N TYR A 379 19.92 49.70 26.14
CA TYR A 379 19.04 50.14 27.22
C TYR A 379 19.05 51.66 27.35
N GLY A 380 17.91 52.20 27.78
CA GLY A 380 17.74 53.62 28.06
C GLY A 380 16.69 53.80 29.15
N GLY A 381 16.92 54.72 30.07
CA GLY A 381 16.03 54.97 31.20
C GLY A 381 16.26 56.31 31.85
N ALA A 382 15.54 56.53 32.94
CA ALA A 382 15.73 57.66 33.81
C ALA A 382 15.67 57.19 35.26
N GLY A 383 16.41 57.89 36.12
CA GLY A 383 16.45 57.61 37.55
C GLY A 383 16.36 58.88 38.37
N VAL A 384 16.18 58.65 39.66
CA VAL A 384 16.25 59.66 40.71
C VAL A 384 17.35 59.21 41.67
N VAL A 385 18.23 60.13 42.05
CA VAL A 385 19.21 59.93 43.13
C VAL A 385 18.91 60.93 44.23
N TYR A 386 18.93 60.43 45.46
CA TYR A 386 18.93 61.24 46.66
C TYR A 386 20.34 61.25 47.26
N THR A 387 20.85 62.44 47.57
CA THR A 387 22.17 62.64 48.17
C THR A 387 22.00 63.40 49.49
N ASP A 388 22.56 62.83 50.57
CA ASP A 388 22.76 63.50 51.85
C ASP A 388 24.25 63.76 52.06
N TYR A 389 24.58 64.90 52.65
CA TYR A 389 25.95 65.24 53.05
C TYR A 389 26.06 65.17 54.57
N PHE A 390 27.11 64.55 55.08
CA PHE A 390 27.34 64.42 56.52
C PHE A 390 28.82 64.49 56.89
N ILE A 391 29.08 64.77 58.16
CA ILE A 391 30.41 64.67 58.77
C ILE A 391 30.26 63.81 60.03
N GLU A 392 31.11 62.79 60.18
CA GLU A 392 31.22 62.04 61.43
C GLU A 392 32.22 62.72 62.35
N THR A 393 31.75 63.31 63.46
CA THR A 393 32.60 63.92 64.48
C THR A 393 32.33 63.24 65.82
N ASP A 394 33.35 62.63 66.42
CA ASP A 394 33.27 61.95 67.71
C ASP A 394 32.19 60.84 67.80
N GLY A 395 31.85 60.22 66.66
CA GLY A 395 30.81 59.18 66.55
C GLY A 395 29.38 59.72 66.49
N GLU A 396 29.21 61.04 66.38
CA GLU A 396 27.95 61.69 66.05
C GLU A 396 27.94 62.12 64.58
N MET A 397 26.81 61.88 63.92
CA MET A 397 26.61 62.21 62.51
C MET A 397 25.90 63.56 62.41
N MET A 398 26.60 64.55 61.88
CA MET A 398 26.03 65.87 61.59
C MET A 398 25.65 65.91 60.11
N TYR A 399 24.38 66.24 59.83
CA TYR A 399 23.85 66.29 58.47
C TYR A 399 23.74 67.72 57.98
N TYR A 400 24.01 67.89 56.69
CA TYR A 400 24.09 69.20 56.09
C TYR A 400 23.26 69.31 54.82
N GLU A 401 22.66 70.48 54.63
CA GLU A 401 22.04 70.90 53.38
C GLU A 401 23.00 71.89 52.70
N VAL A 402 23.38 71.60 51.47
CA VAL A 402 24.34 72.43 50.72
C VAL A 402 23.54 73.44 49.90
N GLU A 403 23.79 74.72 50.13
CA GLU A 403 23.10 75.81 49.44
C GLU A 403 23.32 75.69 47.91
N GLY A 404 22.21 75.57 47.17
CA GLY A 404 22.24 75.47 45.71
C GLY A 404 22.39 74.06 45.14
N VAL A 405 22.53 73.03 45.97
CA VAL A 405 22.56 71.63 45.53
C VAL A 405 21.22 70.96 45.84
N GLU A 406 20.52 70.49 44.80
CA GLU A 406 19.28 69.74 45.00
C GLU A 406 19.60 68.34 45.54
N ASN A 407 19.09 68.01 46.73
CA ASN A 407 19.24 66.67 47.32
C ASN A 407 18.56 65.57 46.50
N ILE A 408 17.63 65.93 45.60
CA ILE A 408 16.96 64.99 44.68
C ILE A 408 17.31 65.39 43.26
N GLN A 409 18.00 64.52 42.53
CA GLN A 409 18.41 64.77 41.15
C GLN A 409 17.81 63.72 40.21
N VAL A 410 17.24 64.17 39.09
CA VAL A 410 16.77 63.30 38.00
C VAL A 410 17.86 63.16 36.95
N TYR A 411 18.15 61.94 36.54
CA TYR A 411 19.22 61.67 35.57
C TYR A 411 18.77 60.70 34.46
N PRO A 412 19.13 60.93 33.20
CA PRO A 412 19.00 59.92 32.15
C PRO A 412 20.16 58.91 32.21
N GLU A 413 19.90 57.69 31.75
CA GLU A 413 20.95 56.69 31.50
C GLU A 413 20.78 56.00 30.15
N LEU A 414 21.89 55.57 29.57
CA LEU A 414 21.92 54.83 28.30
C LEU A 414 23.11 53.88 28.24
N GLY A 415 22.96 52.79 27.49
CA GLY A 415 24.06 51.87 27.25
C GLY A 415 23.67 50.60 26.52
N LEU A 416 24.51 49.58 26.66
CA LEU A 416 24.38 48.28 26.03
C LEU A 416 24.37 47.15 27.07
N GLN A 417 23.64 46.09 26.74
CA GLN A 417 23.59 44.82 27.47
C GLN A 417 23.93 43.67 26.53
N VAL A 418 24.79 42.75 26.96
CA VAL A 418 25.16 41.54 26.20
C VAL A 418 24.72 40.30 26.97
N LYS A 419 23.98 39.41 26.32
CA LYS A 419 23.56 38.12 26.87
C LYS A 419 24.55 37.01 26.49
N LEU A 420 25.30 36.49 27.46
CA LEU A 420 26.21 35.38 27.23
C LEU A 420 25.49 34.04 27.46
N GLY A 421 24.94 33.49 26.39
CA GLY A 421 24.21 32.22 26.41
C GLY A 421 22.90 32.31 27.18
N ASN A 422 22.64 31.36 28.09
CA ASN A 422 21.49 31.37 29.00
C ASN A 422 21.89 31.58 30.46
N ILE A 423 23.10 32.12 30.70
CA ILE A 423 23.73 32.15 32.02
C ILE A 423 23.93 33.58 32.46
N ALA A 424 24.69 34.36 31.70
CA ALA A 424 25.19 35.66 32.17
C ALA A 424 24.71 36.83 31.32
N ILE A 425 24.68 38.00 31.94
CA ILE A 425 24.40 39.29 31.30
C ILE A 425 25.49 40.27 31.73
N LEU A 426 26.03 40.98 30.75
CA LEU A 426 26.95 42.10 30.95
C LEU A 426 26.23 43.39 30.62
N LYS A 427 26.45 44.44 31.42
CA LYS A 427 25.93 45.80 31.20
C LYS A 427 27.11 46.77 31.11
N ALA A 428 27.08 47.68 30.15
CA ALA A 428 28.02 48.80 30.04
C ALA A 428 27.30 50.04 29.50
N GLY A 429 27.54 51.21 30.08
CA GLY A 429 26.95 52.46 29.61
C GLY A 429 27.33 53.63 30.50
N GLY A 430 26.45 54.62 30.62
CA GLY A 430 26.64 55.70 31.55
C GLY A 430 25.36 56.42 31.93
N ALA A 431 25.46 57.25 32.96
CA ALA A 431 24.42 58.14 33.44
C ALA A 431 24.96 59.57 33.47
N TYR A 432 24.07 60.54 33.24
CA TYR A 432 24.40 61.96 33.31
C TYR A 432 23.75 62.56 34.55
N ILE A 433 24.52 62.76 35.61
CA ILE A 433 24.05 63.20 36.93
C ILE A 433 24.78 64.50 37.25
N ASP A 434 24.03 65.55 37.62
CA ASP A 434 24.58 66.85 38.02
C ASP A 434 25.61 67.49 37.07
N GLY A 435 25.36 67.40 35.76
CA GLY A 435 26.29 67.96 34.77
C GLY A 435 27.50 67.08 34.44
N GLU A 436 27.67 65.96 35.15
CA GLU A 436 28.78 65.03 34.99
C GLU A 436 28.35 63.69 34.39
N PHE A 437 29.28 63.04 33.68
CA PHE A 437 29.06 61.72 33.08
C PHE A 437 29.72 60.64 33.91
N TYR A 438 28.93 59.67 34.35
CA TYR A 438 29.41 58.53 35.12
C TYR A 438 29.30 57.23 34.33
N ALA A 439 30.40 56.51 34.23
CA ALA A 439 30.46 55.22 33.56
C ALA A 439 29.79 54.14 34.42
N LYS A 440 28.92 53.32 33.82
CA LYS A 440 28.22 52.21 34.48
C LYS A 440 28.67 50.88 33.90
N ALA A 441 28.91 49.92 34.78
CA ALA A 441 29.19 48.53 34.43
C ALA A 441 28.31 47.60 35.27
N GLY A 442 28.06 46.39 34.79
CA GLY A 442 27.35 45.41 35.60
C GLY A 442 27.47 43.99 35.10
N PHE A 443 27.31 43.06 36.03
CA PHE A 443 27.37 41.63 35.78
C PHE A 443 26.21 40.93 36.50
N GLY A 444 25.49 40.09 35.78
CA GLY A 444 24.31 39.43 36.29
C GLY A 444 24.05 38.08 35.65
N PHE A 445 22.98 37.44 36.11
CA PHE A 445 22.58 36.13 35.64
C PHE A 445 21.14 36.13 35.14
N GLN A 446 20.89 35.29 34.13
CA GLN A 446 19.53 34.99 33.73
C GLN A 446 18.84 34.17 34.82
N THR A 447 17.67 34.62 35.26
CA THR A 447 16.79 33.89 36.15
C THR A 447 15.55 33.41 35.41
N LYS A 448 15.09 32.20 35.74
CA LYS A 448 13.76 31.71 35.37
C LYS A 448 12.68 32.17 36.35
N ILE A 449 13.10 32.57 37.54
CA ILE A 449 12.24 32.94 38.66
C ILE A 449 11.89 34.41 38.53
N TRP A 450 10.59 34.67 38.46
CA TRP A 450 9.93 35.95 38.71
C TRP A 450 8.63 35.65 39.43
#